data_AF-A0A1G0DCU7-F1
#
_entry.id   AF-A0A1G0DCU7-F1
#
_cell.length_a   1.000
_cell.length_b   1.000
_cell.length_c   1.000
_cell.angle_alpha   90.00
_cell.angle_beta   90.00
_cell.angle_gamma   90.00
#
_symmetry.space_group_name_H-M   'P 1'
#
loop_
_entity.id
_entity.type
_entity.pdbx_description
1 polymer ?
#
loop_
_entity_poly.entity_id
_entity_poly.type
_entity_poly.pdbx_seq_one_letter_code
_entity_poly.pdbx_strand_id
1 'polypeptide(L)'
;LAAVEVEGQAGSGLVKVTMTCAHEVRRVSLDDSVLSDDKEILEDLIVLAFNDAMKKVEAISQQRMSGFTAGMGLPPGVKLPF
;
A
#
# COMPACT_ATOMS: atom_id res chain seq x y z
N LEU A 1 -8.67 -5.72 9.13
CA LEU A 1 -7.87 -4.99 8.12
C LEU A 1 -6.47 -4.67 8.63
N ALA A 2 -6.31 -4.21 9.87
CA ALA A 2 -5.04 -3.72 10.41
C ALA A 2 -3.81 -4.63 10.23
N ALA A 3 -3.96 -5.96 10.25
CA ALA A 3 -2.84 -6.90 10.07
C ALA A 3 -2.60 -7.33 8.61
N VAL A 4 -3.40 -6.87 7.65
CA VAL A 4 -3.21 -7.19 6.23
C VAL A 4 -2.01 -6.38 5.73
N GLU A 5 -1.04 -7.07 5.16
CA GLU A 5 0.15 -6.45 4.57
C GLU A 5 -0.04 -6.19 3.08
N VAL A 6 0.58 -5.11 2.62
CA VAL A 6 0.70 -4.73 1.22
C VAL A 6 2.17 -4.44 0.93
N GLU A 7 2.59 -4.73 -0.30
CA GLU A 7 3.93 -4.42 -0.78
C GLU A 7 3.82 -3.35 -1.87
N GLY A 8 4.37 -2.17 -1.60
CA GLY A 8 4.64 -1.13 -2.60
C GLY A 8 6.03 -1.29 -3.19
N GLN A 9 6.20 -0.88 -4.45
CA GLN A 9 7.50 -1.03 -5.13
C GLN A 9 7.81 0.13 -6.08
N ALA A 10 9.10 0.35 -6.32
CA ALA A 10 9.63 1.29 -7.30
C ALA A 10 10.86 0.72 -8.02
N GLY A 11 11.24 1.33 -9.14
CA GLY A 11 12.39 0.90 -9.93
C GLY A 11 12.27 -0.55 -10.38
N SER A 12 11.09 -0.99 -10.83
CA SER A 12 10.83 -2.40 -11.19
C SER A 12 11.07 -3.43 -10.08
N GLY A 13 10.95 -3.01 -8.81
CA GLY A 13 11.10 -3.88 -7.65
C GLY A 13 12.46 -3.80 -6.95
N LEU A 14 13.34 -2.90 -7.39
CA LEU A 14 14.61 -2.59 -6.73
C LEU A 14 14.40 -2.02 -5.32
N VAL A 15 13.32 -1.26 -5.11
CA VAL A 15 12.91 -0.79 -3.80
C VAL A 15 11.52 -1.32 -3.50
N LYS A 16 11.36 -1.95 -2.34
CA LYS A 16 10.09 -2.51 -1.85
C LYS A 16 9.80 -2.03 -0.45
N VAL A 17 8.56 -1.65 -0.20
CA VAL A 17 8.06 -1.23 1.10
C VAL A 17 6.89 -2.11 1.48
N THR A 18 7.03 -2.89 2.55
CA THR A 18 5.95 -3.66 3.16
C THR A 18 5.30 -2.84 4.25
N MET A 19 3.98 -2.63 4.14
CA MET A 19 3.19 -1.83 5.06
C MET A 19 1.87 -2.53 5.37
N THR A 20 1.34 -2.34 6.57
CA THR A 20 0.01 -2.85 6.92
C THR A 20 -1.10 -1.89 6.46
N CYS A 21 -2.34 -2.37 6.34
CA CYS A 21 -3.49 -1.50 6.12
C CYS A 21 -3.80 -0.55 7.30
N ALA A 22 -3.04 -0.61 8.41
CA ALA A 22 -3.06 0.38 9.48
C ALA A 22 -1.99 1.48 9.29
N HIS A 23 -1.40 1.59 8.09
CA HIS A 23 -0.33 2.54 7.76
C HIS A 23 0.95 2.34 8.58
N GLU A 24 1.20 1.11 9.04
CA GLU A 24 2.41 0.76 9.77
C GLU A 24 3.42 0.11 8.83
N VAL A 25 4.58 0.74 8.63
CA VAL A 25 5.67 0.18 7.82
C VAL A 25 6.34 -0.96 8.59
N ARG A 26 6.40 -2.13 7.98
CA ARG A 26 7.01 -3.33 8.56
C ARG A 26 8.41 -3.58 8.05
N ARG A 27 8.65 -3.30 6.77
CA ARG A 27 9.93 -3.59 6.12
C ARG A 27 10.19 -2.66 4.95
N VAL A 28 11.46 -2.31 4.78
CA VAL A 28 12.00 -1.74 3.54
C VAL A 28 13.05 -2.73 3.04
N SER A 29 12.96 -3.10 1.76
CA SER A 29 13.93 -3.95 1.08
C SER A 29 14.50 -3.19 -0.10
N LEU A 30 15.83 -3.19 -0.20
CA LEU A 30 16.59 -2.58 -1.27
C LEU A 30 17.38 -3.70 -1.95
N ASP A 31 17.36 -3.72 -3.28
CA ASP A 31 18.28 -4.55 -4.06
C ASP A 31 19.69 -3.97 -3.99
N ASP A 32 20.72 -4.81 -3.94
CA ASP A 32 22.11 -4.34 -3.84
C ASP A 32 22.50 -3.41 -5.00
N SER A 33 21.88 -3.55 -6.18
CA SER A 33 22.18 -2.68 -7.32
C SER A 33 21.78 -1.22 -7.10
N VAL A 34 20.78 -0.94 -6.26
CA VAL A 34 20.35 0.44 -6.00
C VAL A 34 21.28 1.16 -5.03
N LEU A 35 22.12 0.41 -4.30
CA LEU A 35 23.10 0.99 -3.36
C LEU A 35 24.29 1.63 -4.08
N SER A 36 24.51 1.27 -5.35
CA SER A 36 25.52 1.91 -6.21
C SER A 36 25.01 3.17 -6.93
N ASP A 37 23.72 3.46 -6.86
CA ASP A 37 23.13 4.64 -7.50
C ASP A 37 23.39 5.92 -6.68
N ASP A 38 23.17 7.07 -7.32
CA ASP A 38 23.21 8.35 -6.63
C ASP A 38 22.16 8.39 -5.51
N LYS A 39 22.57 8.93 -4.36
CA LYS A 39 21.73 9.06 -3.17
C LYS A 39 20.35 9.67 -3.48
N GLU A 40 20.31 10.68 -4.35
CA GLU A 40 19.06 11.36 -4.74
C GLU A 40 18.10 10.42 -5.47
N ILE A 41 18.62 9.50 -6.30
CA ILE A 41 17.82 8.50 -7.02
C ILE A 41 17.24 7.50 -6.02
N LEU A 42 18.06 7.00 -5.09
CA LEU A 42 17.60 6.09 -4.05
C LEU A 42 16.50 6.73 -3.19
N GLU A 43 16.65 7.98 -2.80
CA GLU A 43 15.65 8.72 -2.04
C GLU A 43 14.33 8.84 -2.81
N ASP A 44 14.37 9.16 -4.11
CA ASP A 44 13.16 9.24 -4.95
C ASP A 44 12.47 7.87 -5.10
N LEU A 45 13.25 6.80 -5.31
CA LEU A 45 12.70 5.44 -5.40
C LEU A 45 12.00 5.00 -4.11
N ILE A 46 12.53 5.37 -2.95
CA ILE A 46 11.89 5.09 -1.66
C ILE A 46 10.54 5.82 -1.56
N VAL A 47 10.49 7.10 -1.95
CA VAL A 47 9.26 7.89 -1.97
C VAL A 47 8.22 7.26 -2.89
N LEU A 48 8.64 6.85 -4.09
CA LEU A 48 7.76 6.19 -5.06
C LEU A 48 7.22 4.85 -4.54
N ALA A 49 8.06 4.01 -3.94
CA ALA A 49 7.66 2.72 -3.39
C ALA A 49 6.67 2.88 -2.22
N PHE A 50 6.89 3.88 -1.36
CA PHE A 50 5.97 4.19 -0.26
C PHE A 50 4.61 4.67 -0.77
N ASN A 51 4.60 5.55 -1.77
CA ASN A 51 3.37 6.03 -2.39
C ASN A 51 2.58 4.90 -3.09
N ASP A 52 3.28 3.96 -3.72
CA ASP A 52 2.66 2.75 -4.28
C ASP A 52 2.02 1.87 -3.18
N ALA A 53 2.70 1.70 -2.04
CA ALA A 53 2.14 0.97 -0.89
C ALA A 53 0.86 1.64 -0.36
N MET A 54 0.86 2.97 -0.22
CA MET A 54 -0.33 3.72 0.22
C MET A 54 -1.53 3.53 -0.71
N LYS A 55 -1.32 3.63 -2.02
CA LYS A 55 -2.39 3.39 -3.02
C LYS A 55 -2.96 1.98 -2.91
N LYS A 56 -2.10 0.98 -2.64
CA LYS A 56 -2.54 -0.41 -2.43
C LYS A 56 -3.33 -0.58 -1.13
N VAL A 57 -2.93 0.08 -0.05
CA VAL A 57 -3.72 0.10 1.20
C VAL A 57 -5.12 0.66 0.96
N GLU A 58 -5.22 1.78 0.24
CA GLU A 58 -6.51 2.42 -0.08
C GLU A 58 -7.39 1.49 -0.93
N ALA A 59 -6.81 0.89 -1.98
CA ALA A 59 -7.52 -0.03 -2.86
C ALA A 59 -8.06 -1.25 -2.11
N ILE A 60 -7.24 -1.88 -1.26
CA ILE A 60 -7.66 -3.03 -0.45
C ILE A 60 -8.72 -2.64 0.58
N SER A 61 -8.57 -1.48 1.22
CA SER A 61 -9.55 -0.98 2.19
C SER A 61 -10.91 -0.73 1.53
N GLN A 62 -10.92 -0.12 0.34
CA GLN A 62 -12.14 0.09 -0.45
C GLN A 62 -12.76 -1.23 -0.91
N GLN A 63 -11.96 -2.18 -1.41
CA GLN A 63 -12.44 -3.50 -1.84
C GLN A 63 -13.08 -4.29 -0.69
N ARG A 64 -12.51 -4.23 0.51
CA ARG A 64 -13.10 -4.92 1.67
C ARG A 64 -14.37 -4.26 2.15
N MET A 65 -14.44 -2.93 2.12
CA MET A 65 -15.66 -2.19 2.47
C MET A 65 -16.78 -2.49 1.46
N SER A 66 -16.47 -2.47 0.16
CA SER A 66 -17.44 -2.77 -0.88
C SER A 66 -17.91 -4.23 -0.82
N GLY A 67 -17.00 -5.18 -0.61
CA GLY A 67 -17.32 -6.60 -0.43
C GLY A 67 -18.20 -6.85 0.80
N PHE A 68 -17.97 -6.13 1.89
CA PHE A 68 -18.81 -6.19 3.09
C PHE A 68 -20.23 -5.66 2.83
N THR A 69 -20.36 -4.50 2.16
CA THR A 69 -21.68 -3.94 1.80
C THR A 69 -22.45 -4.83 0.83
N ALA A 70 -21.75 -5.49 -0.11
CA ALA A 70 -22.35 -6.43 -1.06
C ALA A 70 -22.82 -7.72 -0.37
N GLY A 71 -22.04 -8.24 0.60
CA GLY A 71 -22.37 -9.44 1.36
C GLY A 71 -23.56 -9.28 2.32
N MET A 72 -23.87 -8.06 2.74
CA MET A 72 -25.05 -7.73 3.56
C MET A 72 -26.32 -7.41 2.74
N GLY A 73 -26.27 -7.47 1.40
CA GLY A 73 -27.43 -7.17 0.55
C GLY A 73 -27.92 -5.72 0.66
N LEU A 74 -27.07 -4.79 1.11
CA LEU A 74 -27.44 -3.39 1.29
C LEU A 74 -27.48 -2.70 -0.09
N PRO A 75 -28.61 -2.08 -0.47
CA PRO A 75 -28.72 -1.39 -1.74
C PRO A 75 -27.75 -0.18 -1.79
N PRO A 76 -27.17 0.12 -2.97
CA PRO A 76 -26.27 1.24 -3.13
C PRO A 76 -27.00 2.55 -2.78
N GLY A 77 -26.54 3.25 -1.73
CA GLY A 77 -27.12 4.53 -1.28
C GLY A 77 -27.56 4.61 0.19
N VAL A 78 -27.45 3.53 0.97
CA VAL A 78 -27.76 3.58 2.41
C VAL A 78 -26.62 4.27 3.16
N LYS A 79 -26.80 5.56 3.47
CA LYS A 79 -26.00 6.26 4.49
C LYS A 79 -26.27 5.60 5.84
N LEU A 80 -25.27 4.90 6.38
CA LEU A 80 -25.30 4.45 7.76
C LEU A 80 -25.26 5.68 8.68
N PRO A 81 -26.18 5.81 9.66
CA PRO A 81 -26.21 6.96 10.54
C PRO A 81 -25.18 6.79 11.66
N PHE A 82 -23.90 7.04 11.35
CA PHE A 82 -22.85 7.34 12.35
C PHE A 82 -21.87 8.35 11.76
#